data_AF-G2P3J1-F1
#
_entry.id   AF-G2P3J1-F1
#
_cell.length_a   1.000
_cell.length_b   1.000
_cell.length_c   1.000
_cell.angle_alpha   90.00
_cell.angle_beta   90.00
_cell.angle_gamma   90.00
#
_symmetry.space_group_name_H-M   'P 1'
#
loop_
_entity.id
_entity.type
_entity.pdbx_description
1 polymer ?
#
loop_
_entity_poly.entity_id
_entity_poly.type
_entity_poly.pdbx_seq_one_letter_code
_entity_poly.pdbx_strand_id
1 'polypeptide(L)'
;MVFAGTSSGGRRPASTLVWVIPPAAMAFCAALAVVVVPSGARATVAWCGVAATFAVALAAAEAMRRGRLITTLRTRLTAQETELRQRLVDQETAIRRLARELLPVAVTRLQRGAMVDEAMRAIDHAPRIDPDFDAAHELLLRSALETVRAEEDLRDAGQRAFVNIARRVQAIVHQQAQDVREMEDKHGADPDVFEDLLHLDHGNALIGRLADSIAVLGGQRPGRQWQKEVPLFNVCRGAMSRILEYERVDLHSVADVAIVGPSVEPLIHALAELLDNATRYSPPKTRVHLTAIEVQSGVAIEIEDAGVGLSEEARRRTDAVLVQATTGFDLNDLGETPRLGLAVVGRLAVKYRFQVSLRPSAYGGVRAVLVVPQDIICPTPAPGGAIARAAKLPQPKPIKRATPLPSPTRVSPIVQGRPGPGFRQNGAGLPQRRRRMPMVTPPIRVDSRPPAASPVPREPAGPPVQPGIWLDAFTKGLNGELIPAADAGAAAPDTRKSPGTSNTPNTPLPSDKDE
;
A
#
# COMPACT_ATOMS: atom_id res chain seq x y z
N MET A 1 -44.33 1.35 6.13
CA MET A 1 -45.77 1.45 6.49
C MET A 1 -46.40 0.09 6.29
N VAL A 2 -46.55 -0.68 7.38
CA VAL A 2 -47.41 -1.87 7.43
C VAL A 2 -48.17 -1.75 8.73
N PHE A 3 -49.47 -1.44 8.63
CA PHE A 3 -50.38 -1.38 9.77
C PHE A 3 -50.65 -2.82 10.23
N ALA A 4 -49.92 -3.29 11.23
CA ALA A 4 -50.32 -4.46 12.00
C ALA A 4 -51.34 -4.01 13.03
N GLY A 5 -52.62 -4.26 12.73
CA GLY A 5 -53.74 -3.97 13.61
C GLY A 5 -53.59 -4.70 14.94
N THR A 6 -53.24 -3.94 15.98
CA THR A 6 -53.38 -4.39 17.37
C THR A 6 -54.85 -4.34 17.74
N SER A 7 -55.57 -5.44 17.51
CA SER A 7 -56.85 -5.64 18.18
C SER A 7 -56.57 -5.85 19.67
N SER A 8 -56.55 -4.77 20.43
CA SER A 8 -56.61 -4.75 21.90
C SER A 8 -58.02 -5.16 22.35
N GLY A 9 -58.44 -6.35 21.92
CA GLY A 9 -59.60 -7.05 22.46
C GLY A 9 -59.20 -7.61 23.82
N GLY A 10 -59.13 -6.74 24.82
CA GLY A 10 -59.13 -7.14 26.22
C GLY A 10 -60.40 -7.92 26.50
N ARG A 11 -60.39 -9.22 26.21
CA ARG A 11 -61.39 -10.16 26.67
C ARG A 11 -61.27 -10.15 28.19
N ARG A 12 -62.05 -9.27 28.82
CA ARG A 12 -62.37 -9.34 30.25
C ARG A 12 -62.57 -10.81 30.57
N PRO A 13 -61.94 -11.35 31.63
CA PRO A 13 -62.13 -12.74 31.99
C PRO A 13 -63.64 -12.96 32.00
N ALA A 14 -64.12 -13.87 31.14
CA ALA A 14 -65.54 -14.17 31.06
C ALA A 14 -65.99 -14.40 32.50
N SER A 15 -66.81 -13.46 33.00
CA SER A 15 -67.09 -13.35 34.42
C SER A 15 -67.54 -14.73 34.87
N THR A 16 -66.98 -15.24 35.96
CA THR A 16 -67.33 -16.54 36.55
C THR A 16 -68.86 -16.77 36.62
N LEU A 17 -69.62 -15.67 36.68
CA LEU A 17 -71.07 -15.57 36.44
C LEU A 17 -71.62 -16.32 35.21
N VAL A 18 -70.94 -16.32 34.07
CA VAL A 18 -71.44 -16.98 32.83
C VAL A 18 -71.53 -18.49 33.01
N TRP A 19 -70.65 -19.08 33.82
CA TRP A 19 -70.66 -20.53 34.08
C TRP A 19 -71.69 -20.95 35.14
N VAL A 20 -72.34 -20.00 35.82
CA VAL A 20 -73.47 -20.25 36.74
C VAL A 20 -74.80 -20.32 35.98
N ILE A 21 -74.87 -19.77 34.75
CA ILE A 21 -76.08 -19.74 33.93
C ILE A 21 -76.56 -21.16 33.54
N PRO A 22 -75.70 -22.09 33.06
CA PRO A 22 -76.14 -23.44 32.69
C PRO A 22 -76.75 -24.26 33.85
N PRO A 23 -76.13 -24.35 35.06
CA PRO A 23 -76.75 -25.07 36.16
C PRO A 23 -78.01 -24.36 36.69
N ALA A 24 -78.06 -23.03 36.70
CA ALA A 24 -79.25 -22.28 37.09
C ALA A 24 -80.43 -22.49 36.12
N ALA A 25 -80.15 -22.50 34.80
CA ALA A 25 -81.14 -22.81 33.78
C ALA A 25 -81.63 -24.27 33.87
N MET A 26 -80.72 -25.22 34.12
CA MET A 26 -81.08 -26.63 34.33
C MET A 26 -81.95 -26.81 35.58
N ALA A 27 -81.61 -26.14 36.69
CA ALA A 27 -82.41 -26.15 37.92
C ALA A 27 -83.81 -25.57 37.69
N PHE A 28 -83.92 -24.48 36.92
CA PHE A 28 -85.19 -23.85 36.57
C PHE A 28 -86.06 -24.78 35.68
N CYS A 29 -85.48 -25.39 34.66
CA CYS A 29 -86.17 -26.36 33.80
C CYS A 29 -86.61 -27.61 34.59
N ALA A 30 -85.78 -28.11 35.51
CA ALA A 30 -86.12 -29.23 36.38
C ALA A 30 -87.29 -28.87 37.32
N ALA A 31 -87.29 -27.68 37.91
CA ALA A 31 -88.39 -27.20 38.75
C ALA A 31 -89.70 -27.08 37.95
N LEU A 32 -89.65 -26.54 36.73
CA LEU A 32 -90.81 -26.45 35.84
C LEU A 32 -91.34 -27.84 35.46
N ALA A 33 -90.46 -28.79 35.16
CA ALA A 33 -90.84 -30.17 34.82
C ALA A 33 -91.57 -30.88 35.98
N VAL A 34 -91.16 -30.65 37.23
CA VAL A 34 -91.84 -31.21 38.42
C VAL A 34 -93.27 -30.67 38.58
N VAL A 35 -93.52 -29.42 38.20
CA VAL A 35 -94.86 -28.78 38.29
C VAL A 35 -95.82 -29.36 37.25
N VAL A 36 -95.34 -29.72 36.07
CA VAL A 36 -96.17 -30.20 34.93
C VAL A 36 -96.54 -31.68 35.05
N VAL A 37 -95.79 -32.48 35.80
CA VAL A 37 -95.93 -33.95 35.87
C VAL A 37 -96.97 -34.41 36.93
N PRO A 38 -97.74 -35.51 36.68
CA PRO A 38 -98.70 -36.08 37.64
C PRO A 38 -98.07 -36.45 39.00
N SER A 39 -98.87 -36.42 40.08
CA SER A 39 -98.41 -36.59 41.47
C SER A 39 -97.59 -37.86 41.71
N GLY A 40 -97.92 -38.97 41.04
CA GLY A 40 -97.20 -40.24 41.15
C GLY A 40 -95.77 -40.25 40.58
N ALA A 41 -95.40 -39.29 39.74
CA ALA A 41 -94.08 -39.23 39.08
C ALA A 41 -93.21 -38.03 39.52
N ARG A 42 -93.73 -37.13 40.35
CA ARG A 42 -93.01 -35.91 40.79
C ARG A 42 -91.70 -36.21 41.54
N ALA A 43 -91.69 -37.23 42.40
CA ALA A 43 -90.50 -37.60 43.17
C ALA A 43 -89.35 -38.08 42.27
N THR A 44 -89.66 -38.93 41.28
CA THR A 44 -88.67 -39.44 40.32
C THR A 44 -88.12 -38.34 39.44
N VAL A 45 -88.98 -37.46 38.91
CA VAL A 45 -88.57 -36.31 38.08
C VAL A 45 -87.75 -35.31 38.88
N ALA A 46 -88.07 -35.07 40.16
CA ALA A 46 -87.28 -34.21 41.03
C ALA A 46 -85.86 -34.76 41.25
N TRP A 47 -85.72 -36.06 41.56
CA TRP A 47 -84.40 -36.69 41.72
C TRP A 47 -83.57 -36.67 40.42
N CYS A 48 -84.19 -36.95 39.26
CA CYS A 48 -83.53 -36.83 37.97
C CYS A 48 -83.09 -35.39 37.68
N GLY A 49 -83.92 -34.39 38.01
CA GLY A 49 -83.61 -32.97 37.86
C GLY A 49 -82.46 -32.50 38.73
N VAL A 50 -82.39 -32.96 39.99
CA VAL A 50 -81.27 -32.69 40.89
C VAL A 50 -79.97 -33.31 40.36
N ALA A 51 -80.01 -34.58 39.96
CA ALA A 51 -78.84 -35.28 39.40
C ALA A 51 -78.33 -34.60 38.11
N ALA A 52 -79.25 -34.20 37.22
CA ALA A 52 -78.90 -33.48 35.99
C ALA A 52 -78.30 -32.09 36.27
N THR A 53 -78.88 -31.34 37.22
CA THR A 53 -78.34 -30.04 37.66
C THR A 53 -76.94 -30.18 38.25
N PHE A 54 -76.71 -31.21 39.07
CA PHE A 54 -75.40 -31.47 39.66
C PHE A 54 -74.34 -31.86 38.61
N ALA A 55 -74.70 -32.70 37.63
CA ALA A 55 -73.82 -33.06 36.52
C ALA A 55 -73.43 -31.83 35.68
N VAL A 56 -74.39 -30.94 35.38
CA VAL A 56 -74.13 -29.68 34.68
C VAL A 56 -73.23 -28.74 35.51
N ALA A 57 -73.44 -28.65 36.83
CA ALA A 57 -72.61 -27.84 37.71
C ALA A 57 -71.15 -28.35 37.77
N LEU A 58 -70.93 -29.67 37.85
CA LEU A 58 -69.59 -30.28 37.80
C LEU A 58 -68.90 -30.03 36.46
N ALA A 59 -69.61 -30.21 35.34
CA ALA A 59 -69.07 -29.92 34.01
C ALA A 59 -68.69 -28.44 33.85
N ALA A 60 -69.52 -27.52 34.36
CA ALA A 60 -69.23 -26.09 34.36
C ALA A 60 -68.02 -25.73 35.24
N ALA A 61 -67.88 -26.37 36.42
CA ALA A 61 -66.73 -26.18 37.30
C ALA A 61 -65.41 -26.67 36.67
N GLU A 62 -65.42 -27.83 36.03
CA GLU A 62 -64.24 -28.38 35.34
C GLU A 62 -63.88 -27.55 34.10
N ALA A 63 -64.87 -27.08 33.33
CA ALA A 63 -64.65 -26.15 32.22
C ALA A 63 -64.03 -24.83 32.69
N MET A 64 -64.49 -24.28 33.82
CA MET A 64 -63.90 -23.09 34.44
C MET A 64 -62.46 -23.35 34.92
N ARG A 65 -62.18 -24.50 35.55
CA ARG A 65 -60.84 -24.88 36.00
C ARG A 65 -59.86 -24.99 34.83
N ARG A 66 -60.24 -25.71 33.76
CA ARG A 66 -59.45 -25.83 32.54
C ARG A 66 -59.27 -24.48 31.85
N GLY A 67 -60.32 -23.66 31.82
CA GLY A 67 -60.26 -22.29 31.29
C GLY A 67 -59.23 -21.44 32.03
N ARG A 68 -59.22 -21.45 33.36
CA ARG A 68 -58.22 -20.73 34.18
C ARG A 68 -56.80 -21.23 33.89
N LEU A 69 -56.59 -22.54 33.85
CA LEU A 69 -55.28 -23.14 33.55
C LEU A 69 -54.79 -22.77 32.15
N ILE A 70 -55.66 -22.78 31.15
CA ILE A 70 -55.32 -22.35 29.79
C ILE A 70 -54.97 -20.86 29.77
N THR A 71 -55.71 -20.01 30.49
CA THR A 71 -55.38 -18.57 30.55
C THR A 71 -54.05 -18.31 31.22
N THR A 72 -53.73 -18.99 32.34
CA THR A 72 -52.44 -18.80 33.03
C THR A 72 -51.27 -19.30 32.20
N LEU A 73 -51.42 -20.42 31.51
CA LEU A 73 -50.42 -20.92 30.57
C LEU A 73 -50.23 -19.97 29.39
N ARG A 74 -51.32 -19.46 28.80
CA ARG A 74 -51.24 -18.47 27.71
C ARG A 74 -50.52 -17.21 28.15
N THR A 75 -50.84 -16.66 29.33
CA THR A 75 -50.18 -15.45 29.83
C THR A 75 -48.68 -15.66 30.07
N ARG A 76 -48.29 -16.86 30.54
CA ARG A 76 -46.87 -17.20 30.74
C ARG A 76 -46.14 -17.35 29.40
N LEU A 77 -46.74 -18.04 28.44
CA LEU A 77 -46.16 -18.19 27.10
C LEU A 77 -46.01 -16.84 26.39
N THR A 78 -47.03 -15.98 26.44
CA THR A 78 -46.93 -14.64 25.85
C THR A 78 -45.88 -13.79 26.54
N ALA A 79 -45.74 -13.88 27.86
CA ALA A 79 -44.71 -13.14 28.60
C ALA A 79 -43.29 -13.62 28.22
N GLN A 80 -43.07 -14.94 28.14
CA GLN A 80 -41.80 -15.51 27.69
C GLN A 80 -41.49 -15.13 26.24
N GLU A 81 -42.48 -15.20 25.35
CA GLU A 81 -42.33 -14.83 23.94
C GLU A 81 -41.99 -13.35 23.78
N THR A 82 -42.62 -12.45 24.56
CA THR A 82 -42.27 -11.03 24.56
C THR A 82 -40.87 -10.77 25.10
N GLU A 83 -40.46 -11.48 26.15
CA GLU A 83 -39.12 -11.33 26.73
C GLU A 83 -38.04 -11.78 25.75
N LEU A 84 -38.21 -12.94 25.12
CA LEU A 84 -37.27 -13.44 24.10
C LEU A 84 -37.20 -12.51 22.88
N ARG A 85 -38.34 -12.02 22.41
CA ARG A 85 -38.38 -11.03 21.32
C ARG A 85 -37.65 -9.75 21.68
N GLN A 86 -37.83 -9.26 22.90
CA GLN A 86 -37.16 -8.05 23.36
C GLN A 86 -35.65 -8.26 23.44
N ARG A 87 -35.19 -9.39 24.01
CA ARG A 87 -33.76 -9.75 24.03
C ARG A 87 -33.16 -9.81 22.62
N LEU A 88 -33.87 -10.38 21.64
CA LEU A 88 -33.41 -10.41 20.25
C LEU A 88 -33.29 -9.01 19.63
N VAL A 89 -34.27 -8.14 19.86
CA VAL A 89 -34.24 -6.75 19.37
C VAL A 89 -33.08 -5.96 20.01
N ASP A 90 -32.86 -6.16 21.31
CA ASP A 90 -31.75 -5.52 22.03
C ASP A 90 -30.40 -6.00 21.48
N GLN A 91 -30.23 -7.31 21.26
CA GLN A 91 -29.04 -7.91 20.64
C GLN A 91 -28.80 -7.40 19.22
N GLU A 92 -29.83 -7.37 18.37
CA GLU A 92 -29.73 -6.86 17.00
C GLU A 92 -29.30 -5.38 16.98
N THR A 93 -29.84 -4.58 17.91
CA THR A 93 -29.50 -3.17 18.04
C THR A 93 -28.06 -2.99 18.50
N ALA A 94 -27.58 -3.81 19.46
CA ALA A 94 -26.21 -3.79 19.93
C ALA A 94 -25.21 -4.18 18.82
N ILE A 95 -25.48 -5.25 18.07
CA ILE A 95 -24.63 -5.68 16.95
C ILE A 95 -24.57 -4.60 15.86
N ARG A 96 -25.72 -4.03 15.50
CA ARG A 96 -25.78 -2.97 14.48
C ARG A 96 -24.98 -1.74 14.92
N ARG A 97 -25.09 -1.36 16.20
CA ARG A 97 -24.33 -0.24 16.76
C ARG A 97 -22.83 -0.51 16.76
N LEU A 98 -22.41 -1.71 17.14
CA LEU A 98 -21.00 -2.09 17.07
C LEU A 98 -20.48 -2.00 15.63
N ALA A 99 -21.16 -2.63 14.68
CA ALA A 99 -20.72 -2.68 13.29
C ALA A 99 -20.69 -1.29 12.62
N ARG A 100 -21.67 -0.43 12.90
CA ARG A 100 -21.82 0.87 12.21
C ARG A 100 -21.16 2.04 12.91
N GLU A 101 -21.03 2.00 14.24
CA GLU A 101 -20.54 3.14 15.03
C GLU A 101 -19.22 2.83 15.73
N LEU A 102 -19.17 1.73 16.51
CA LEU A 102 -18.07 1.50 17.43
C LEU A 102 -16.82 0.96 16.71
N LEU A 103 -16.98 -0.03 15.83
CA LEU A 103 -15.87 -0.65 15.12
C LEU A 103 -15.11 0.35 14.22
N PRO A 104 -15.77 1.19 13.39
CA PRO A 104 -15.07 2.21 12.61
C PRO A 104 -14.28 3.19 13.47
N VAL A 105 -14.85 3.61 14.61
CA VAL A 105 -14.17 4.52 15.56
C VAL A 105 -12.95 3.84 16.19
N ALA A 106 -13.08 2.58 16.58
CA ALA A 106 -12.01 1.78 17.16
C ALA A 106 -10.84 1.59 16.18
N VAL A 107 -11.15 1.20 14.94
CA VAL A 107 -10.17 1.04 13.85
C VAL A 107 -9.49 2.38 13.55
N THR A 108 -10.24 3.48 13.46
CA THR A 108 -9.64 4.81 13.23
C THR A 108 -8.68 5.22 14.35
N ARG A 109 -8.93 4.80 15.59
CA ARG A 109 -8.00 5.03 16.72
C ARG A 109 -6.74 4.18 16.62
N LEU A 110 -6.87 2.90 16.25
CA LEU A 110 -5.72 2.03 15.98
C LEU A 110 -4.83 2.60 14.88
N GLN A 111 -5.44 3.05 13.77
CA GLN A 111 -4.73 3.70 12.65
C GLN A 111 -3.99 4.99 13.06
N ARG A 112 -4.38 5.62 14.17
CA ARG A 112 -3.69 6.79 14.75
C ARG A 112 -2.61 6.42 15.78
N GLY A 113 -2.36 5.12 15.98
CA GLY A 113 -1.33 4.60 16.88
C GLY A 113 -1.81 4.27 18.30
N ALA A 114 -3.11 4.21 18.56
CA ALA A 114 -3.62 3.75 19.85
C ALA A 114 -3.37 2.25 20.05
N MET A 115 -3.19 1.82 21.31
CA MET A 115 -3.13 0.40 21.64
C MET A 115 -4.54 -0.23 21.61
N VAL A 116 -4.65 -1.53 21.36
CA VAL A 116 -5.94 -2.25 21.35
C VAL A 116 -6.72 -2.01 22.63
N ASP A 117 -6.09 -2.09 23.80
CA ASP A 117 -6.76 -1.85 25.10
C ASP A 117 -7.26 -0.41 25.27
N GLU A 118 -6.62 0.57 24.63
CA GLU A 118 -7.06 1.96 24.66
C GLU A 118 -8.26 2.18 23.72
N ALA A 119 -8.23 1.56 22.55
CA ALA A 119 -9.36 1.55 21.62
C ALA A 119 -10.58 0.85 22.25
N MET A 120 -10.36 -0.26 22.96
CA MET A 120 -11.40 -0.98 23.72
C MET A 120 -12.00 -0.12 24.84
N ARG A 121 -11.16 0.53 25.65
CA ARG A 121 -11.62 1.41 26.75
C ARG A 121 -12.40 2.63 26.28
N ALA A 122 -12.11 3.10 25.07
CA ALA A 122 -12.79 4.24 24.48
C ALA A 122 -14.20 3.93 23.98
N ILE A 123 -14.50 2.66 23.76
CA ILE A 123 -15.82 2.20 23.37
C ILE A 123 -16.61 2.08 24.66
N ASP A 124 -17.59 2.96 24.84
CA ASP A 124 -18.51 2.92 25.96
C ASP A 124 -19.22 1.55 25.95
N HIS A 125 -18.83 0.68 26.87
CA HIS A 125 -19.48 -0.60 27.11
C HIS A 125 -20.78 -0.28 27.85
N ALA A 126 -21.77 0.23 27.14
CA ALA A 126 -23.10 0.40 27.71
C ALA A 126 -23.59 -1.00 28.12
N PRO A 127 -23.68 -1.33 29.43
CA PRO A 127 -24.08 -2.66 29.85
C PRO A 127 -25.57 -2.76 29.62
N ARG A 128 -26.00 -3.56 28.65
CA ARG A 128 -27.42 -3.58 28.27
C ARG A 128 -27.98 -4.97 27.99
N ILE A 129 -27.18 -6.03 27.99
CA ILE A 129 -27.63 -7.36 27.61
C ILE A 129 -27.05 -8.41 28.59
N ASP A 130 -27.60 -9.62 28.50
CA ASP A 130 -27.09 -10.85 29.08
C ASP A 130 -25.54 -10.88 29.17
N PRO A 131 -24.94 -11.16 30.35
CA PRO A 131 -23.49 -11.13 30.57
C PRO A 131 -22.70 -12.02 29.61
N ASP A 132 -23.27 -13.16 29.18
CA ASP A 132 -22.60 -14.08 28.27
C ASP A 132 -22.48 -13.47 26.86
N PHE A 133 -23.50 -12.70 26.45
CA PHE A 133 -23.49 -11.98 25.19
C PHE A 133 -22.49 -10.84 25.19
N ASP A 134 -22.43 -10.06 26.28
CA ASP A 134 -21.48 -8.94 26.41
C ASP A 134 -20.03 -9.45 26.39
N ALA A 135 -19.73 -10.57 27.07
CA ALA A 135 -18.41 -11.19 27.03
C ALA A 135 -18.01 -11.70 25.63
N ALA A 136 -18.94 -12.36 24.93
CA ALA A 136 -18.71 -12.80 23.55
C ALA A 136 -18.48 -11.61 22.60
N HIS A 137 -19.21 -10.52 22.83
CA HIS A 137 -19.09 -9.28 22.05
C HIS A 137 -17.74 -8.60 22.24
N GLU A 138 -17.27 -8.50 23.49
CA GLU A 138 -15.94 -7.95 23.80
C GLU A 138 -14.84 -8.79 23.13
N LEU A 139 -14.94 -10.11 23.18
CA LEU A 139 -13.97 -11.02 22.59
C LEU A 139 -13.92 -10.88 21.05
N LEU A 140 -15.08 -10.81 20.39
CA LEU A 140 -15.15 -10.59 18.94
C LEU A 140 -14.53 -9.25 18.54
N LEU A 141 -14.83 -8.19 19.28
CA LEU A 141 -14.28 -6.87 19.01
C LEU A 141 -12.76 -6.85 19.22
N ARG A 142 -12.26 -7.41 20.33
CA ARG A 142 -10.82 -7.53 20.59
C ARG A 142 -10.13 -8.30 19.47
N SER A 143 -10.66 -9.45 19.07
CA SER A 143 -10.10 -10.26 17.98
C SER A 143 -10.07 -9.52 16.63
N ALA A 144 -11.13 -8.76 16.31
CA ALA A 144 -11.16 -7.93 15.12
C ALA A 144 -10.09 -6.83 15.17
N LEU A 145 -9.94 -6.15 16.31
CA LEU A 145 -8.92 -5.12 16.50
C LEU A 145 -7.49 -5.68 16.46
N GLU A 146 -7.25 -6.84 17.04
CA GLU A 146 -5.96 -7.55 16.96
C GLU A 146 -5.63 -7.95 15.51
N THR A 147 -6.61 -8.38 14.73
CA THR A 147 -6.43 -8.71 13.31
C THR A 147 -6.04 -7.48 12.50
N VAL A 148 -6.76 -6.36 12.70
CA VAL A 148 -6.43 -5.07 12.06
C VAL A 148 -5.04 -4.61 12.48
N ARG A 149 -4.69 -4.75 13.76
CA ARG A 149 -3.37 -4.38 14.26
C ARG A 149 -2.26 -5.23 13.63
N ALA A 150 -2.46 -6.53 13.52
CA ALA A 150 -1.50 -7.43 12.89
C ALA A 150 -1.31 -7.09 11.40
N GLU A 151 -2.38 -6.72 10.70
CA GLU A 151 -2.32 -6.25 9.30
C GLU A 151 -1.52 -4.93 9.19
N GLU A 152 -1.76 -3.97 10.08
CA GLU A 152 -0.97 -2.72 10.16
C GLU A 152 0.51 -2.99 10.44
N ASP A 153 0.82 -3.84 11.42
CA ASP A 153 2.19 -4.19 11.78
C ASP A 153 2.93 -4.90 10.62
N LEU A 154 2.23 -5.74 9.85
CA LEU A 154 2.76 -6.36 8.63
C LEU A 154 3.05 -5.31 7.54
N ARG A 155 2.13 -4.37 7.32
CA ARG A 155 2.34 -3.26 6.38
C ARG A 155 3.57 -2.42 6.76
N ASP A 156 3.68 -2.08 8.04
CA ASP A 156 4.81 -1.33 8.60
C ASP A 156 6.14 -2.09 8.46
N ALA A 157 6.15 -3.37 8.80
CA ALA A 157 7.33 -4.23 8.68
C ALA A 157 7.77 -4.35 7.21
N GLY A 158 6.82 -4.52 6.29
CA GLY A 158 7.08 -4.52 4.85
C GLY A 158 7.68 -3.20 4.38
N GLN A 159 7.10 -2.06 4.75
CA GLN A 159 7.63 -0.74 4.38
C GLN A 159 9.07 -0.55 4.87
N ARG A 160 9.38 -0.96 6.12
CA ARG A 160 10.74 -0.93 6.68
C ARG A 160 11.70 -1.85 5.93
N ALA A 161 11.24 -3.03 5.50
CA ALA A 161 12.04 -3.95 4.71
C ALA A 161 12.47 -3.34 3.37
N PHE A 162 11.55 -2.67 2.65
CA PHE A 162 11.87 -1.96 1.40
C PHE A 162 12.93 -0.88 1.60
N VAL A 163 12.79 -0.06 2.65
CA VAL A 163 13.80 0.96 2.99
C VAL A 163 15.16 0.34 3.28
N ASN A 164 15.19 -0.76 4.03
CA ASN A 164 16.44 -1.45 4.37
C ASN A 164 17.09 -2.08 3.13
N ILE A 165 16.30 -2.70 2.25
CA ILE A 165 16.79 -3.25 0.97
C ILE A 165 17.35 -2.13 0.10
N ALA A 166 16.60 -1.04 -0.08
CA ALA A 166 17.04 0.12 -0.85
C ALA A 166 18.38 0.66 -0.35
N ARG A 167 18.52 0.87 0.96
CA ARG A 167 19.76 1.37 1.58
C ARG A 167 20.94 0.43 1.34
N ARG A 168 20.71 -0.89 1.38
CA ARG A 168 21.75 -1.88 1.13
C ARG A 168 22.17 -1.88 -0.34
N VAL A 169 21.23 -1.78 -1.27
CA VAL A 169 21.52 -1.63 -2.71
C VAL A 169 22.27 -0.33 -2.97
N GLN A 170 21.84 0.80 -2.39
CA GLN A 170 22.54 2.08 -2.50
C GLN A 170 23.99 2.00 -2.01
N ALA A 171 24.25 1.30 -0.89
CA ALA A 171 25.60 1.11 -0.39
C ALA A 171 26.48 0.31 -1.37
N ILE A 172 25.93 -0.73 -1.98
CA ILE A 172 26.62 -1.53 -3.01
C ILE A 172 26.91 -0.68 -4.24
N VAL A 173 25.92 0.04 -4.76
CA VAL A 173 26.08 0.92 -5.94
C VAL A 173 27.12 2.00 -5.68
N HIS A 174 27.12 2.61 -4.49
CA HIS A 174 28.12 3.61 -4.14
C HIS A 174 29.53 3.02 -4.11
N GLN A 175 29.70 1.80 -3.57
CA GLN A 175 30.98 1.11 -3.61
C GLN A 175 31.40 0.80 -5.05
N GLN A 176 30.51 0.26 -5.87
CA GLN A 176 30.80 -0.04 -7.28
C GLN A 176 31.17 1.23 -8.06
N ALA A 177 30.52 2.37 -7.79
CA ALA A 177 30.87 3.64 -8.43
C ALA A 177 32.25 4.15 -8.01
N GLN A 178 32.71 3.83 -6.80
CA GLN A 178 34.08 4.11 -6.38
C GLN A 178 35.08 3.20 -7.08
N ASP A 179 34.77 1.91 -7.19
CA ASP A 179 35.62 0.93 -7.86
C ASP A 179 35.78 1.26 -9.36
N VAL A 180 34.69 1.66 -10.04
CA VAL A 180 34.72 2.13 -11.44
C VAL A 180 35.60 3.37 -11.58
N ARG A 181 35.46 4.36 -10.70
CA ARG A 181 36.33 5.56 -10.71
C ARG A 181 37.81 5.23 -10.49
N GLU A 182 38.11 4.29 -9.60
CA GLU A 182 39.50 3.84 -9.38
C GLU A 182 40.06 3.13 -10.63
N MET A 183 39.22 2.39 -11.36
CA MET A 183 39.61 1.81 -12.64
C MET A 183 39.79 2.86 -13.74
N GLU A 184 38.92 3.88 -13.80
CA GLU A 184 39.06 5.03 -14.71
C GLU A 184 40.39 5.76 -14.45
N ASP A 185 40.72 6.02 -13.18
CA ASP A 185 41.98 6.68 -12.81
C ASP A 185 43.22 5.86 -13.21
N LYS A 186 43.14 4.52 -13.18
CA LYS A 186 44.25 3.61 -13.52
C LYS A 186 44.37 3.32 -15.02
N HIS A 187 43.25 3.20 -15.71
CA HIS A 187 43.17 2.61 -17.05
C HIS A 187 42.47 3.51 -18.10
N GLY A 188 41.89 4.65 -17.70
CA GLY A 188 41.09 5.51 -18.59
C GLY A 188 41.87 6.21 -19.73
N ALA A 189 43.18 6.00 -19.82
CA ALA A 189 43.96 6.41 -20.98
C ALA A 189 43.81 5.45 -22.18
N ASP A 190 43.35 4.23 -21.94
CA ASP A 190 43.04 3.24 -22.98
C ASP A 190 41.58 3.45 -23.47
N PRO A 191 41.35 3.83 -24.74
CA PRO A 191 40.01 4.10 -25.26
C PRO A 191 39.04 2.93 -25.14
N ASP A 192 39.51 1.70 -25.34
CA ASP A 192 38.65 0.51 -25.32
C ASP A 192 38.17 0.22 -23.89
N VAL A 193 39.06 0.38 -22.90
CA VAL A 193 38.71 0.22 -21.48
C VAL A 193 37.82 1.37 -21.00
N PHE A 194 38.04 2.58 -21.50
CA PHE A 194 37.22 3.73 -21.14
C PHE A 194 35.77 3.59 -21.61
N GLU A 195 35.54 3.06 -22.81
CA GLU A 195 34.19 2.75 -23.31
C GLU A 195 33.47 1.75 -22.39
N ASP A 196 34.13 0.65 -22.04
CA ASP A 196 33.60 -0.35 -21.11
C ASP A 196 33.30 0.24 -19.71
N LEU A 197 34.17 1.11 -19.20
CA LEU A 197 33.97 1.77 -17.91
C LEU A 197 32.78 2.74 -17.92
N LEU A 198 32.59 3.49 -19.00
CA LEU A 198 31.40 4.33 -19.18
C LEU A 198 30.12 3.49 -19.19
N HIS A 199 30.13 2.33 -19.84
CA HIS A 199 29.01 1.40 -19.81
C HIS A 199 28.72 0.90 -18.39
N LEU A 200 29.75 0.60 -17.59
CA LEU A 200 29.60 0.18 -16.19
C LEU A 200 29.09 1.29 -15.27
N ASP A 201 29.60 2.52 -15.40
CA ASP A 201 29.11 3.66 -14.62
C ASP A 201 27.63 3.92 -14.90
N HIS A 202 27.22 3.81 -16.16
CA HIS A 202 25.82 3.94 -16.55
C HIS A 202 24.94 2.84 -15.93
N GLY A 203 25.41 1.58 -15.95
CA GLY A 203 24.74 0.47 -15.27
C GLY A 203 24.57 0.73 -13.78
N ASN A 204 25.61 1.22 -13.10
CA ASN A 204 25.54 1.59 -11.69
C ASN A 204 24.52 2.71 -11.43
N ALA A 205 24.48 3.73 -12.29
CA ALA A 205 23.50 4.80 -12.17
C ALA A 205 22.05 4.27 -12.27
N LEU A 206 21.81 3.29 -13.15
CA LEU A 206 20.51 2.62 -13.28
C LEU A 206 20.13 1.83 -12.02
N ILE A 207 21.08 1.08 -11.44
CA ILE A 207 20.84 0.33 -10.20
C ILE A 207 20.58 1.29 -9.03
N GLY A 208 21.33 2.40 -8.96
CA GLY A 208 21.11 3.47 -7.99
C GLY A 208 19.70 4.03 -8.09
N ARG A 209 19.21 4.29 -9.31
CA ARG A 209 17.84 4.74 -9.58
C ARG A 209 16.80 3.73 -9.07
N LEU A 210 17.00 2.44 -9.35
CA LEU A 210 16.10 1.39 -8.85
C LEU A 210 16.04 1.41 -7.32
N ALA A 211 17.20 1.55 -6.66
CA ALA A 211 17.27 1.63 -5.21
C ALA A 211 16.52 2.85 -4.67
N ASP A 212 16.63 4.01 -5.33
CA ASP A 212 15.86 5.22 -4.99
C ASP A 212 14.35 4.99 -5.17
N SER A 213 13.93 4.32 -6.26
CA SER A 213 12.52 3.96 -6.50
C SER A 213 11.97 3.03 -5.40
N ILE A 214 12.73 2.02 -4.98
CA ILE A 214 12.39 1.14 -3.86
C ILE A 214 12.32 1.95 -2.54
N ALA A 215 13.24 2.89 -2.31
CA ALA A 215 13.23 3.75 -1.12
C ALA A 215 11.97 4.62 -1.05
N VAL A 216 11.55 5.18 -2.20
CA VAL A 216 10.32 5.97 -2.31
C VAL A 216 9.11 5.11 -1.99
N LEU A 217 9.03 3.86 -2.48
CA LEU A 217 8.00 2.89 -2.09
C LEU A 217 8.09 2.45 -0.62
N GLY A 218 9.26 2.59 0.01
CA GLY A 218 9.44 2.49 1.45
C GLY A 218 9.02 3.76 2.22
N GLY A 219 8.53 4.79 1.54
CA GLY A 219 8.11 6.06 2.13
C GLY A 219 9.23 7.07 2.38
N GLN A 220 10.47 6.74 2.03
CA GLN A 220 11.57 7.70 2.11
C GLN A 220 11.40 8.82 1.08
N ARG A 221 12.13 9.91 1.31
CA ARG A 221 12.24 10.98 0.31
C ARG A 221 13.30 10.57 -0.71
N PRO A 222 13.10 10.84 -2.01
CA PRO A 222 14.11 10.60 -3.02
C PRO A 222 15.36 11.45 -2.71
N GLY A 223 16.53 10.89 -3.03
CA GLY A 223 17.81 11.20 -2.39
C GLY A 223 18.16 12.67 -2.20
N ARG A 224 18.66 13.33 -3.25
CA ARG A 224 19.34 14.62 -3.15
C ARG A 224 18.39 15.74 -2.71
N GLN A 225 18.80 16.50 -1.69
CA GLN A 225 18.05 17.68 -1.25
C GLN A 225 18.57 18.94 -1.95
N TRP A 226 17.67 19.62 -2.65
CA TRP A 226 17.94 20.92 -3.27
C TRP A 226 17.45 22.01 -2.33
N GLN A 227 18.35 22.93 -1.94
CA GLN A 227 18.00 24.03 -1.04
C GLN A 227 17.48 25.26 -1.78
N LYS A 228 17.94 25.46 -3.01
CA LYS A 228 17.53 26.58 -3.87
C LYS A 228 16.54 26.10 -4.91
N GLU A 229 15.74 27.04 -5.39
CA GLU A 229 14.89 26.86 -6.55
C GLU A 229 15.70 26.52 -7.80
N VAL A 230 15.12 25.70 -8.67
CA VAL A 230 15.78 25.20 -9.89
C VAL A 230 14.86 25.45 -11.09
N PRO A 231 15.34 26.07 -12.18
CA PRO A 231 14.55 26.27 -13.39
C PRO A 231 13.95 24.96 -13.90
N LEU A 232 12.68 24.97 -14.32
CA LEU A 232 11.97 23.78 -14.78
C LEU A 232 12.68 23.11 -15.96
N PHE A 233 13.30 23.88 -16.85
CA PHE A 233 14.14 23.35 -17.92
C PHE A 233 15.25 22.43 -17.40
N ASN A 234 15.91 22.81 -16.29
CA ASN A 234 16.95 22.00 -15.67
C ASN A 234 16.38 20.78 -14.95
N VAL A 235 15.16 20.88 -14.41
CA VAL A 235 14.43 19.75 -13.84
C VAL A 235 14.11 18.71 -14.92
N CYS A 236 13.54 19.12 -16.05
CA CYS A 236 13.26 18.25 -17.19
C CYS A 236 14.54 17.58 -17.71
N ARG A 237 15.62 18.34 -17.89
CA ARG A 237 16.92 17.79 -18.26
C ARG A 237 17.49 16.81 -17.23
N GLY A 238 17.32 17.11 -15.95
CA GLY A 238 17.73 16.22 -14.85
C GLY A 238 16.96 14.90 -14.85
N ALA A 239 15.69 14.92 -15.27
CA ALA A 239 14.89 13.70 -15.45
C ALA A 239 15.35 12.90 -16.67
N MET A 240 15.60 13.56 -17.80
CA MET A 240 16.15 12.92 -19.00
C MET A 240 17.49 12.24 -18.72
N SER A 241 18.40 12.86 -17.95
CA SER A 241 19.69 12.25 -17.62
C SER A 241 19.62 11.00 -16.75
N ARG A 242 18.43 10.62 -16.26
CA ARG A 242 18.21 9.42 -15.43
C ARG A 242 17.64 8.24 -16.21
N ILE A 243 17.43 8.37 -17.51
CA ILE A 243 16.93 7.27 -18.35
C ILE A 243 18.00 6.82 -19.33
N LEU A 244 17.99 5.54 -19.68
CA LEU A 244 18.96 4.94 -20.60
C LEU A 244 18.84 5.61 -21.99
N GLU A 245 17.61 5.74 -22.46
CA GLU A 245 17.32 6.20 -23.82
C GLU A 245 17.06 7.71 -23.87
N TYR A 246 17.82 8.49 -23.10
CA TYR A 246 17.65 9.94 -23.00
C TYR A 246 17.78 10.65 -24.36
N GLU A 247 18.59 10.09 -25.27
CA GLU A 247 18.77 10.61 -26.62
C GLU A 247 17.48 10.54 -27.45
N ARG A 248 16.53 9.67 -27.11
CA ARG A 248 15.24 9.53 -27.80
C ARG A 248 14.20 10.55 -27.35
N VAL A 249 14.48 11.34 -26.32
CA VAL A 249 13.56 12.33 -25.77
C VAL A 249 13.83 13.70 -26.37
N ASP A 250 12.85 14.24 -27.09
CA ASP A 250 12.88 15.59 -27.63
C ASP A 250 12.22 16.55 -26.63
N LEU A 251 13.03 17.41 -26.01
CA LEU A 251 12.55 18.48 -25.13
C LEU A 251 12.14 19.70 -25.95
N HIS A 252 10.83 19.97 -25.97
CA HIS A 252 10.23 21.08 -26.70
C HIS A 252 10.12 22.34 -25.83
N SER A 253 9.06 23.13 -26.02
CA SER A 253 8.79 24.33 -25.22
C SER A 253 8.63 23.97 -23.74
N VAL A 254 9.39 24.67 -22.90
CA VAL A 254 9.32 24.57 -21.44
C VAL A 254 8.99 25.95 -20.88
N ALA A 255 7.96 26.03 -20.05
CA ALA A 255 7.59 27.23 -19.30
C ALA A 255 8.79 27.81 -18.52
N ASP A 256 8.93 29.14 -18.54
CA ASP A 256 10.00 29.86 -17.83
C ASP A 256 9.63 30.07 -16.36
N VAL A 257 9.61 28.97 -15.62
CA VAL A 257 9.39 28.94 -14.17
C VAL A 257 10.49 28.15 -13.46
N ALA A 258 10.60 28.33 -12.15
CA ALA A 258 11.45 27.52 -11.28
C ALA A 258 10.63 26.70 -10.28
N ILE A 259 11.19 25.57 -9.86
CA ILE A 259 10.60 24.66 -8.88
C ILE A 259 11.29 24.87 -7.53
N VAL A 260 10.48 24.94 -6.47
CA VAL A 260 10.95 25.09 -5.09
C VAL A 260 11.82 23.88 -4.71
N GLY A 261 13.00 24.14 -4.11
CA GLY A 261 14.06 23.16 -3.89
C GLY A 261 13.61 21.77 -3.35
N PRO A 262 12.87 21.70 -2.23
CA PRO A 262 12.35 20.44 -1.69
C PRO A 262 11.53 19.57 -2.66
N SER A 263 10.93 20.16 -3.69
CA SER A 263 10.11 19.48 -4.70
C SER A 263 10.86 19.12 -5.98
N VAL A 264 12.10 19.61 -6.15
CA VAL A 264 12.93 19.39 -7.36
C VAL A 264 13.22 17.91 -7.56
N GLU A 265 13.85 17.28 -6.58
CA GLU A 265 14.24 15.86 -6.68
C GLU A 265 13.04 14.91 -6.85
N PRO A 266 11.94 15.07 -6.09
CA PRO A 266 10.69 14.35 -6.35
C PRO A 266 10.16 14.50 -7.77
N LEU A 267 10.18 15.71 -8.32
CA LEU A 267 9.70 15.96 -9.68
C LEU A 267 10.62 15.33 -10.72
N ILE A 268 11.94 15.47 -10.55
CA ILE A 268 12.93 14.78 -11.40
C ILE A 268 12.67 13.27 -11.40
N HIS A 269 12.43 12.68 -10.23
CA HIS A 269 12.18 11.25 -10.08
C HIS A 269 10.89 10.82 -10.76
N ALA A 270 9.78 11.54 -10.53
CA ALA A 270 8.50 11.22 -11.17
C ALA A 270 8.58 11.35 -12.70
N LEU A 271 9.23 12.39 -13.22
CA LEU A 271 9.43 12.56 -14.65
C LEU A 271 10.34 11.49 -15.24
N ALA A 272 11.41 11.09 -14.54
CA ALA A 272 12.29 10.03 -15.00
C ALA A 272 11.55 8.69 -15.14
N GLU A 273 10.71 8.34 -14.17
CA GLU A 273 9.88 7.11 -14.23
C GLU A 273 8.86 7.15 -15.38
N LEU A 274 8.25 8.31 -15.65
CA LEU A 274 7.32 8.46 -16.77
C LEU A 274 8.05 8.41 -18.13
N LEU A 275 9.21 9.05 -18.23
CA LEU A 275 10.04 9.04 -19.44
C LEU A 275 10.58 7.64 -19.73
N ASP A 276 11.07 6.91 -18.71
CA ASP A 276 11.57 5.54 -18.86
C ASP A 276 10.46 4.60 -19.37
N ASN A 277 9.24 4.75 -18.85
CA ASN A 277 8.08 4.01 -19.35
C ASN A 277 7.78 4.39 -20.82
N ALA A 278 7.71 5.68 -21.12
CA ALA A 278 7.42 6.16 -22.48
C ALA A 278 8.43 5.66 -23.51
N THR A 279 9.73 5.71 -23.21
CA THR A 279 10.77 5.24 -24.12
C THR A 279 10.72 3.71 -24.27
N ARG A 280 10.59 2.98 -23.15
CA ARG A 280 10.56 1.51 -23.13
C ARG A 280 9.39 0.90 -23.90
N TYR A 281 8.19 1.50 -23.83
CA TYR A 281 7.00 1.00 -24.51
C TYR A 281 6.85 1.54 -25.95
N SER A 282 7.79 2.37 -26.39
CA SER A 282 7.81 2.94 -27.73
C SER A 282 8.80 2.19 -28.64
N PRO A 283 8.47 1.97 -29.93
CA PRO A 283 9.40 1.35 -30.87
C PRO A 283 10.73 2.13 -30.96
N PRO A 284 11.89 1.46 -31.10
CA PRO A 284 13.22 2.09 -30.96
C PRO A 284 13.51 3.22 -31.96
N LYS A 285 12.78 3.28 -33.08
CA LYS A 285 12.91 4.34 -34.10
C LYS A 285 12.07 5.58 -33.84
N THR A 286 11.20 5.56 -32.84
CA THR A 286 10.30 6.67 -32.52
C THR A 286 10.92 7.58 -31.46
N ARG A 287 10.53 8.86 -31.49
CA ARG A 287 10.91 9.88 -30.49
C ARG A 287 9.81 10.00 -29.44
N VAL A 288 10.21 10.32 -28.21
CA VAL A 288 9.29 10.69 -27.13
C VAL A 288 9.34 12.20 -26.98
N HIS A 289 8.19 12.85 -26.95
CA HIS A 289 8.09 14.30 -26.92
C HIS A 289 7.79 14.79 -25.50
N LEU A 290 8.64 15.66 -24.96
CA LEU A 290 8.47 16.27 -23.63
C LEU A 290 8.20 17.76 -23.78
N THR A 291 7.03 18.21 -23.32
CA THR A 291 6.61 19.61 -23.34
C THR A 291 6.18 20.04 -21.93
N ALA A 292 6.42 21.29 -21.55
CA ALA A 292 5.91 21.83 -20.30
C ALA A 292 5.28 23.21 -20.51
N ILE A 293 3.99 23.34 -20.22
CA ILE A 293 3.19 24.54 -20.46
C ILE A 293 2.54 25.04 -19.18
N GLU A 294 2.46 26.36 -19.01
CA GLU A 294 1.67 26.95 -17.94
C GLU A 294 0.18 26.74 -18.20
N VAL A 295 -0.53 26.35 -17.15
CA VAL A 295 -1.97 26.14 -17.12
C VAL A 295 -2.55 26.82 -15.88
N GLN A 296 -3.87 26.98 -15.82
CA GLN A 296 -4.50 27.63 -14.65
C GLN A 296 -4.16 26.95 -13.32
N SER A 297 -3.98 25.63 -13.32
CA SER A 297 -3.65 24.84 -12.13
C SER A 297 -2.16 24.82 -11.76
N GLY A 298 -1.27 25.44 -12.57
CA GLY A 298 0.18 25.42 -12.38
C GLY A 298 0.92 25.18 -13.69
N VAL A 299 1.75 24.12 -13.75
CA VAL A 299 2.42 23.72 -15.01
C VAL A 299 2.04 22.30 -15.36
N ALA A 300 1.57 22.09 -16.58
CA ALA A 300 1.32 20.77 -17.14
C ALA A 300 2.56 20.32 -17.92
N ILE A 301 3.14 19.20 -17.50
CA ILE A 301 4.24 18.53 -18.17
C ILE A 301 3.66 17.34 -18.93
N GLU A 302 3.75 17.38 -20.25
CA GLU A 302 3.23 16.36 -21.16
C GLU A 302 4.39 15.53 -21.72
N ILE A 303 4.30 14.22 -21.53
CA ILE A 303 5.18 13.22 -22.14
C ILE A 303 4.33 12.42 -23.11
N GLU A 304 4.62 12.56 -24.40
CA GLU A 304 3.87 11.91 -25.46
C GLU A 304 4.73 10.91 -26.21
N ASP A 305 4.22 9.68 -26.29
CA ASP A 305 4.91 8.56 -26.90
C ASP A 305 4.14 8.01 -28.13
N ALA A 306 4.84 7.22 -28.94
CA ALA A 306 4.31 6.55 -30.14
C ALA A 306 4.28 5.03 -29.97
N GLY A 307 4.13 4.58 -28.72
CA GLY A 307 4.11 3.18 -28.32
C GLY A 307 2.78 2.48 -28.51
N VAL A 308 2.64 1.34 -27.83
CA VAL A 308 1.37 0.63 -27.76
C VAL A 308 0.47 1.36 -26.76
N GLY A 309 -0.66 1.89 -27.23
CA GLY A 309 -1.67 2.50 -26.35
C GLY A 309 -2.21 1.53 -25.28
N LEU A 310 -2.87 2.07 -24.27
CA LEU A 310 -3.45 1.26 -23.18
C LEU A 310 -4.81 0.68 -23.59
N SER A 311 -5.03 -0.62 -23.35
CA SER A 311 -6.37 -1.21 -23.36
C SER A 311 -7.24 -0.60 -22.25
N GLU A 312 -8.55 -0.73 -22.33
CA GLU A 312 -9.46 -0.22 -21.29
C GLU A 312 -9.19 -0.88 -19.93
N GLU A 313 -8.90 -2.19 -19.89
CA GLU A 313 -8.54 -2.88 -18.65
C GLU A 313 -7.18 -2.44 -18.12
N ALA A 314 -6.22 -2.19 -19.01
CA ALA A 314 -4.90 -1.67 -18.63
C ALA A 314 -5.01 -0.24 -18.08
N ARG A 315 -5.84 0.60 -18.68
CA ARG A 315 -6.08 1.98 -18.20
C ARG A 315 -6.71 1.97 -16.81
N ARG A 316 -7.77 1.18 -16.59
CA ARG A 316 -8.40 1.05 -15.26
C ARG A 316 -7.45 0.56 -14.18
N ARG A 317 -6.58 -0.40 -14.50
CA ARG A 317 -5.54 -0.87 -13.57
C ARG A 317 -4.53 0.22 -13.24
N THR A 318 -4.06 0.96 -14.24
CA THR A 318 -3.12 2.06 -14.01
C THR A 318 -3.75 3.19 -13.20
N ASP A 319 -4.99 3.56 -13.51
CA ASP A 319 -5.75 4.55 -12.75
C ASP A 319 -5.94 4.08 -11.30
N ALA A 320 -6.24 2.80 -11.08
CA ALA A 320 -6.34 2.22 -9.75
C ALA A 320 -5.01 2.32 -8.98
N VAL A 321 -3.87 2.00 -9.59
CA VAL A 321 -2.53 2.14 -8.96
C VAL A 321 -2.25 3.59 -8.57
N LEU A 322 -2.57 4.56 -9.44
CA LEU A 322 -2.39 5.98 -9.15
C LEU A 322 -3.31 6.46 -8.01
N VAL A 323 -4.56 5.98 -7.96
CA VAL A 323 -5.52 6.32 -6.90
C VAL A 323 -5.15 5.65 -5.57
N GLN A 324 -4.77 4.38 -5.58
CA GLN A 324 -4.45 3.58 -4.41
C GLN A 324 -3.23 4.11 -3.65
N ALA A 325 -2.29 4.75 -4.37
CA ALA A 325 -1.21 5.50 -3.72
C ALA A 325 -1.72 6.60 -2.77
N THR A 326 -2.97 7.08 -2.94
CA THR A 326 -3.61 8.13 -2.12
C THR A 326 -4.17 7.60 -0.80
N THR A 327 -4.56 6.33 -0.75
CA THR A 327 -5.20 5.70 0.43
C THR A 327 -4.22 4.98 1.36
N GLY A 328 -2.93 5.03 1.06
CA GLY A 328 -1.90 4.20 1.68
C GLY A 328 -1.53 3.07 0.73
N PHE A 329 -0.28 3.07 0.28
CA PHE A 329 0.24 2.05 -0.62
C PHE A 329 0.43 0.73 0.13
N ASP A 330 -0.33 -0.31 -0.22
CA ASP A 330 -0.10 -1.67 0.26
C ASP A 330 0.89 -2.35 -0.69
N LEU A 331 1.88 -3.04 -0.12
CA LEU A 331 2.85 -3.80 -0.90
C LEU A 331 2.20 -4.95 -1.67
N ASN A 332 1.05 -5.41 -1.19
CA ASN A 332 0.22 -6.42 -1.86
C ASN A 332 -0.35 -5.92 -3.20
N ASP A 333 -0.38 -4.60 -3.43
CA ASP A 333 -0.96 -4.00 -4.64
C ASP A 333 0.01 -4.01 -5.84
N LEU A 334 1.27 -4.35 -5.61
CA LEU A 334 2.30 -4.40 -6.66
C LEU A 334 2.08 -5.54 -7.67
N GLY A 335 1.21 -6.51 -7.36
CA GLY A 335 0.92 -7.66 -8.21
C GLY A 335 2.14 -8.58 -8.44
N GLU A 336 1.96 -9.61 -9.29
CA GLU A 336 3.02 -10.60 -9.58
C GLU A 336 4.18 -10.02 -10.40
N THR A 337 3.95 -8.96 -11.18
CA THR A 337 4.97 -8.22 -11.94
C THR A 337 4.97 -6.76 -11.52
N PRO A 338 5.81 -6.36 -10.54
CA PRO A 338 5.77 -5.02 -9.96
C PRO A 338 6.13 -3.97 -11.00
N ARG A 339 5.13 -3.21 -11.48
CA ARG A 339 5.33 -2.00 -12.28
C ARG A 339 5.73 -0.83 -11.37
N LEU A 340 6.94 -0.91 -10.83
CA LEU A 340 7.45 -0.02 -9.80
C LEU A 340 7.33 1.47 -10.18
N GLY A 341 7.55 1.81 -11.46
CA GLY A 341 7.57 3.21 -11.89
C GLY A 341 6.25 3.96 -11.66
N LEU A 342 5.10 3.38 -12.04
CA LEU A 342 3.79 4.03 -11.84
C LEU A 342 3.40 4.11 -10.35
N ALA A 343 3.76 3.09 -9.56
CA ALA A 343 3.56 3.11 -8.11
C ALA A 343 4.39 4.23 -7.43
N VAL A 344 5.64 4.40 -7.85
CA VAL A 344 6.51 5.49 -7.40
C VAL A 344 5.94 6.85 -7.79
N VAL A 345 5.50 7.01 -9.05
CA VAL A 345 4.86 8.24 -9.52
C VAL A 345 3.61 8.55 -8.72
N GLY A 346 2.72 7.57 -8.47
CA GLY A 346 1.53 7.74 -7.64
C GLY A 346 1.87 8.21 -6.23
N ARG A 347 2.89 7.61 -5.60
CA ARG A 347 3.31 7.99 -4.24
C ARG A 347 3.91 9.39 -4.17
N LEU A 348 4.72 9.77 -5.16
CA LEU A 348 5.25 11.12 -5.26
C LEU A 348 4.13 12.12 -5.56
N ALA A 349 3.17 11.77 -6.41
CA ALA A 349 2.02 12.60 -6.72
C ALA A 349 1.18 12.92 -5.49
N VAL A 350 0.92 11.94 -4.63
CA VAL A 350 0.19 12.16 -3.36
C VAL A 350 0.98 13.04 -2.40
N LYS A 351 2.27 12.75 -2.23
CA LYS A 351 3.13 13.46 -1.27
C LYS A 351 3.41 14.92 -1.65
N TYR A 352 3.56 15.19 -2.95
CA TYR A 352 3.90 16.51 -3.49
C TYR A 352 2.74 17.16 -4.26
N ARG A 353 1.54 16.57 -4.19
CA ARG A 353 0.28 17.06 -4.77
C ARG A 353 0.33 17.23 -6.30
N PHE A 354 1.14 16.41 -6.98
CA PHE A 354 1.09 16.33 -8.43
C PHE A 354 -0.23 15.67 -8.85
N GLN A 355 -0.76 16.07 -10.00
CA GLN A 355 -1.88 15.37 -10.62
C GLN A 355 -1.36 14.64 -11.85
N VAL A 356 -1.58 13.32 -11.90
CA VAL A 356 -1.10 12.49 -13.02
C VAL A 356 -2.29 11.90 -13.73
N SER A 357 -2.32 12.02 -15.05
CA SER A 357 -3.34 11.39 -15.89
C SER A 357 -2.72 10.81 -17.16
N LEU A 358 -3.22 9.66 -17.59
CA LEU A 358 -2.80 9.03 -18.83
C LEU A 358 -3.92 9.15 -19.86
N ARG A 359 -3.56 9.61 -21.06
CA ARG A 359 -4.48 9.82 -22.18
C ARG A 359 -3.95 9.11 -23.43
N PRO A 360 -4.80 8.81 -24.41
CA PRO A 360 -4.32 8.40 -25.73
C PRO A 360 -3.45 9.50 -26.37
N SER A 361 -2.32 9.11 -26.95
CA SER A 361 -1.44 9.99 -27.73
C SER A 361 -1.96 10.16 -29.16
N ALA A 362 -1.68 11.31 -29.77
CA ALA A 362 -1.97 11.53 -31.19
C ALA A 362 -1.09 10.64 -32.10
N TYR A 363 0.03 10.13 -31.58
CA TYR A 363 0.94 9.23 -32.28
C TYR A 363 0.59 7.74 -32.10
N GLY A 364 -0.57 7.44 -31.50
CA GLY A 364 -1.07 6.08 -31.30
C GLY A 364 -0.65 5.40 -29.99
N GLY A 365 0.26 6.03 -29.24
CA GLY A 365 0.72 5.56 -27.94
C GLY A 365 -0.01 6.18 -26.75
N VAL A 366 0.74 6.55 -25.72
CA VAL A 366 0.23 7.16 -24.49
C VAL A 366 0.76 8.59 -24.32
N ARG A 367 -0.10 9.47 -23.82
CA ARG A 367 0.26 10.80 -23.33
C ARG A 367 0.10 10.83 -21.82
N ALA A 368 1.21 10.90 -21.11
CA ALA A 368 1.23 11.12 -19.67
C ALA A 368 1.26 12.62 -19.39
N VAL A 369 0.30 13.11 -18.61
CA VAL A 369 0.21 14.51 -18.18
C VAL A 369 0.43 14.57 -16.68
N LEU A 370 1.50 15.21 -16.26
CA LEU A 370 1.82 15.50 -14.85
C LEU A 370 1.66 16.99 -14.61
N VAL A 371 0.69 17.36 -13.77
CA VAL A 371 0.44 18.74 -13.37
C VAL A 371 1.16 19.02 -12.05
N VAL A 372 2.08 19.99 -12.09
CA VAL A 372 2.78 20.55 -10.95
C VAL A 372 1.92 21.71 -10.40
N PRO A 373 1.48 21.68 -9.13
CA PRO A 373 0.64 22.72 -8.56
C PRO A 373 1.38 24.05 -8.36
N GLN A 374 0.65 25.16 -8.35
CA GLN A 374 1.22 26.51 -8.22
C GLN A 374 2.01 26.75 -6.92
N ASP A 375 1.71 26.02 -5.84
CA ASP A 375 2.34 26.21 -4.52
C ASP A 375 3.81 25.82 -4.45
N ILE A 376 4.31 25.05 -5.44
CA ILE A 376 5.71 24.64 -5.55
C ILE A 376 6.43 25.24 -6.77
N ILE A 377 5.76 26.17 -7.47
CA ILE A 377 6.28 26.92 -8.61
C ILE A 377 6.65 28.34 -8.14
N CYS A 378 7.75 28.87 -8.64
CA CYS A 378 8.20 30.23 -8.36
C CYS A 378 8.76 30.90 -9.62
N PRO A 379 8.82 32.24 -9.67
CA PRO A 379 9.44 32.94 -10.78
C PRO A 379 10.91 32.54 -10.94
N THR A 380 11.37 32.34 -12.18
CA THR A 380 12.76 31.95 -12.43
C THR A 380 13.72 33.07 -11.98
N PRO A 381 14.73 32.79 -11.11
CA PRO A 381 15.68 33.80 -10.63
C PRO A 381 16.58 34.41 -11.73
N ALA A 382 16.71 33.72 -12.86
CA ALA A 382 17.37 34.18 -14.09
C ALA A 382 16.91 33.28 -15.25
N PRO A 383 16.60 33.80 -16.45
CA PRO A 383 16.12 32.99 -17.56
C PRO A 383 17.14 31.90 -17.89
N GLY A 384 16.77 30.63 -17.65
CA GLY A 384 17.62 29.45 -17.86
C GLY A 384 18.07 29.27 -19.32
N GLY A 385 17.55 30.07 -20.24
CA GLY A 385 17.95 30.13 -21.64
C GLY A 385 19.22 30.95 -21.95
N ALA A 386 19.74 31.75 -21.01
CA ALA A 386 20.95 32.57 -21.28
C ALA A 386 22.23 31.71 -21.41
N ILE A 387 22.28 30.55 -20.75
CA ILE A 387 23.38 29.58 -20.92
C ILE A 387 23.19 28.75 -22.22
N ALA A 388 21.95 28.60 -22.70
CA ALA A 388 21.63 27.88 -23.93
C ALA A 388 21.90 28.68 -25.22
N ARG A 389 21.92 30.02 -25.18
CA ARG A 389 22.32 30.84 -26.35
C ARG A 389 23.84 31.01 -26.49
N ALA A 390 24.64 30.64 -25.49
CA ALA A 390 26.09 30.78 -25.51
C ALA A 390 26.84 29.53 -26.03
N ALA A 391 26.14 28.43 -26.36
CA ALA A 391 26.75 27.21 -26.91
C ALA A 391 26.87 27.20 -28.45
N LYS A 392 27.18 28.34 -29.08
CA LYS A 392 27.95 28.31 -30.32
C LYS A 392 29.42 28.34 -29.91
N LEU A 393 30.10 27.19 -30.04
CA LEU A 393 31.56 27.15 -29.94
C LEU A 393 32.14 28.32 -30.76
N PRO A 394 33.04 29.15 -30.20
CA PRO A 394 33.83 30.06 -31.01
C PRO A 394 34.60 29.21 -32.03
N GLN A 395 34.46 29.51 -33.32
CA GLN A 395 35.30 28.91 -34.34
C GLN A 395 36.78 29.14 -33.95
N PRO A 396 37.65 28.12 -34.04
CA PRO A 396 39.05 28.28 -33.67
C PRO A 396 39.70 29.33 -34.58
N LYS A 397 40.06 30.48 -33.99
CA LYS A 397 40.89 31.49 -34.68
C LYS A 397 42.26 30.87 -34.98
N PRO A 398 42.81 31.02 -36.20
CA PRO A 398 44.14 30.52 -36.50
C PRO A 398 45.18 31.24 -35.64
N ILE A 399 45.93 30.47 -34.87
CA ILE A 399 47.05 30.93 -34.05
C ILE A 399 48.14 31.45 -35.00
N LYS A 400 48.37 32.76 -35.01
CA LYS A 400 49.57 33.33 -35.64
C LYS A 400 50.78 32.89 -34.82
N ARG A 401 51.77 32.30 -35.51
CA ARG A 401 53.06 31.87 -34.95
C ARG A 401 53.69 32.98 -34.12
N ALA A 402 54.11 32.65 -32.90
CA ALA A 402 54.89 33.52 -32.04
C ALA A 402 56.33 33.65 -32.56
N THR A 403 56.82 34.88 -32.60
CA THR A 403 58.22 35.25 -32.84
C THR A 403 59.02 35.08 -31.53
N PRO A 404 60.33 34.73 -31.55
CA PRO A 404 61.07 34.33 -30.35
C PRO A 404 61.45 35.50 -29.41
N LEU A 405 61.55 35.17 -28.11
CA LEU A 405 62.06 36.02 -27.02
C LEU A 405 63.50 36.53 -27.23
N PRO A 406 63.86 37.69 -26.64
CA PRO A 406 65.21 37.95 -26.16
C PRO A 406 65.29 37.86 -24.62
N SER A 407 66.38 37.22 -24.14
CA SER A 407 66.83 37.14 -22.75
C SER A 407 67.91 38.22 -22.46
N PRO A 408 68.51 38.27 -21.26
CA PRO A 408 68.11 39.05 -20.09
C PRO A 408 69.10 40.21 -19.77
N THR A 409 68.78 41.11 -18.84
CA THR A 409 69.78 42.08 -18.31
C THR A 409 69.71 42.22 -16.79
N ARG A 410 70.91 42.35 -16.22
CA ARG A 410 71.37 42.26 -14.83
C ARG A 410 70.86 43.35 -13.86
N VAL A 411 70.99 42.98 -12.59
CA VAL A 411 70.66 43.59 -11.29
C VAL A 411 71.60 44.75 -10.88
N SER A 412 71.12 45.73 -10.08
CA SER A 412 71.75 46.24 -8.82
C SER A 412 70.98 47.41 -8.13
N PRO A 413 71.20 47.67 -6.80
CA PRO A 413 70.17 48.02 -5.80
C PRO A 413 70.36 49.39 -5.07
N ILE A 414 69.39 49.81 -4.22
CA ILE A 414 69.46 50.77 -3.07
C ILE A 414 68.13 50.60 -2.27
N VAL A 415 68.02 50.15 -1.01
CA VAL A 415 68.39 50.63 0.36
C VAL A 415 67.39 51.63 1.03
N GLN A 416 66.61 51.06 1.98
CA GLN A 416 66.11 51.50 3.31
C GLN A 416 65.04 52.61 3.55
N GLY A 417 64.01 52.23 4.36
CA GLY A 417 63.10 53.12 5.12
C GLY A 417 61.95 52.43 5.92
N ARG A 418 62.26 51.95 7.13
CA ARG A 418 61.51 51.50 8.38
C ARG A 418 60.03 51.97 8.69
N PRO A 419 59.31 51.46 9.73
CA PRO A 419 58.65 50.13 9.90
C PRO A 419 57.19 50.14 10.49
N GLY A 420 56.46 49.01 10.44
CA GLY A 420 55.18 48.75 11.14
C GLY A 420 54.79 47.24 11.15
N PRO A 421 53.99 46.72 12.10
CA PRO A 421 54.29 45.46 12.78
C PRO A 421 53.75 44.13 12.16
N GLY A 422 54.63 43.12 12.07
CA GLY A 422 54.44 41.88 12.83
C GLY A 422 53.85 40.61 12.20
N PHE A 423 54.22 40.19 10.98
CA PHE A 423 54.02 38.80 10.52
C PHE A 423 55.37 38.06 10.42
N ARG A 424 55.52 36.92 11.11
CA ARG A 424 56.73 36.07 11.01
C ARG A 424 56.67 35.21 9.74
N GLN A 425 57.72 35.28 8.91
CA GLN A 425 57.93 34.48 7.71
C GLN A 425 59.18 33.59 7.87
N ASN A 426 59.19 32.43 7.21
CA ASN A 426 60.33 31.53 7.12
C ASN A 426 61.11 31.88 5.82
N GLY A 427 62.39 31.50 5.71
CA GLY A 427 63.36 31.97 4.69
C GLY A 427 63.08 31.70 3.20
N ALA A 428 61.85 31.40 2.79
CA ALA A 428 61.43 31.25 1.39
C ALA A 428 60.09 31.95 1.03
N GLY A 429 59.55 32.83 1.88
CA GLY A 429 58.59 33.86 1.45
C GLY A 429 57.19 33.43 0.97
N LEU A 430 56.67 32.25 1.33
CA LEU A 430 55.29 31.83 1.06
C LEU A 430 54.42 31.84 2.34
N PRO A 431 53.12 32.20 2.27
CA PRO A 431 52.23 32.16 3.44
C PRO A 431 51.88 30.71 3.82
N GLN A 432 52.30 30.25 5.01
CA GLN A 432 51.90 28.96 5.56
C GLN A 432 50.52 29.03 6.22
N ARG A 433 49.53 28.36 5.63
CA ARG A 433 48.23 28.07 6.26
C ARG A 433 48.41 26.95 7.29
N ARG A 434 48.10 27.20 8.57
CA ARG A 434 48.04 26.14 9.60
C ARG A 434 46.92 25.14 9.26
N ARG A 435 47.28 23.87 9.05
CA ARG A 435 46.35 22.74 9.03
C ARG A 435 45.96 22.43 10.48
N ARG A 436 44.70 22.66 10.86
CA ARG A 436 44.13 22.11 12.10
C ARG A 436 43.93 20.61 11.87
N MET A 437 44.68 19.77 12.58
CA MET A 437 44.36 18.35 12.67
C MET A 437 43.17 18.17 13.62
N PRO A 438 42.16 17.35 13.27
CA PRO A 438 41.19 16.87 14.24
C PRO A 438 41.88 15.94 15.23
N MET A 439 41.55 16.10 16.51
CA MET A 439 41.96 15.21 17.59
C MET A 439 41.35 13.83 17.34
N VAL A 440 42.19 12.82 17.12
CA VAL A 440 41.76 11.42 17.04
C VAL A 440 41.55 10.90 18.46
N THR A 441 40.30 10.63 18.81
CA THR A 441 39.93 9.85 20.00
C THR A 441 40.34 8.39 19.76
N PRO A 442 40.97 7.69 20.72
CA PRO A 442 41.33 6.29 20.54
C PRO A 442 40.06 5.41 20.45
N PRO A 443 40.01 4.40 19.57
CA PRO A 443 38.92 3.43 19.58
C PRO A 443 39.02 2.55 20.83
N ILE A 444 37.89 2.39 21.51
CA ILE A 444 37.68 1.36 22.52
C ILE A 444 37.78 0.01 21.81
N ARG A 445 38.73 -0.81 22.25
CA ARG A 445 38.95 -2.18 21.78
C ARG A 445 37.87 -3.06 22.40
N VAL A 446 36.86 -3.45 21.60
CA VAL A 446 35.93 -4.52 21.95
C VAL A 446 36.48 -5.79 21.33
N ASP A 447 37.03 -6.67 22.17
CA ASP A 447 37.37 -8.04 21.78
C ASP A 447 36.08 -8.82 21.54
N SER A 448 35.65 -8.91 20.29
CA SER A 448 34.65 -9.88 19.85
C SER A 448 35.24 -10.72 18.73
N ARG A 449 35.94 -11.80 19.12
CA ARG A 449 36.39 -12.87 18.25
C ARG A 449 35.18 -13.74 17.87
N PRO A 450 34.76 -13.83 16.59
CA PRO A 450 33.82 -14.85 16.16
C PRO A 450 34.53 -16.22 16.10
N PRO A 451 33.84 -17.32 16.45
CA PRO A 451 34.43 -18.65 16.32
C PRO A 451 34.66 -19.00 14.84
N ALA A 452 35.79 -19.66 14.58
CA ALA A 452 36.20 -20.11 13.26
C ALA A 452 35.19 -21.11 12.69
N ALA A 453 34.59 -20.77 11.55
CA ALA A 453 33.86 -21.72 10.70
C ALA A 453 34.86 -22.38 9.73
N SER A 454 34.78 -23.70 9.63
CA SER A 454 35.60 -24.55 8.75
C SER A 454 35.42 -24.21 7.26
N PRO A 455 36.44 -24.40 6.41
CA PRO A 455 36.33 -24.10 4.98
C PRO A 455 35.47 -25.14 4.27
N VAL A 456 34.44 -24.66 3.55
CA VAL A 456 33.67 -25.45 2.58
C VAL A 456 34.49 -25.58 1.29
N PRO A 457 34.56 -26.77 0.65
CA PRO A 457 35.28 -26.94 -0.62
C PRO A 457 34.69 -26.07 -1.73
N ARG A 458 35.55 -25.34 -2.46
CA ARG A 458 35.17 -24.65 -3.70
C ARG A 458 34.98 -25.67 -4.82
N GLU A 459 33.79 -25.71 -5.40
CA GLU A 459 33.57 -26.33 -6.71
C GLU A 459 34.36 -25.59 -7.81
N PRO A 460 34.81 -26.28 -8.87
CA PRO A 460 35.53 -25.67 -9.97
C PRO A 460 34.62 -24.72 -10.77
N ALA A 461 35.18 -23.56 -11.12
CA ALA A 461 34.52 -22.56 -11.94
C ALA A 461 34.12 -23.15 -13.30
N GLY A 462 32.85 -23.00 -13.67
CA GLY A 462 32.36 -23.25 -15.02
C GLY A 462 33.03 -22.34 -16.06
N PRO A 463 32.85 -22.63 -17.37
CA PRO A 463 33.51 -21.88 -18.44
C PRO A 463 33.12 -20.39 -18.40
N PRO A 464 34.04 -19.48 -18.78
CA PRO A 464 33.79 -18.05 -18.73
C PRO A 464 32.62 -17.69 -19.65
N VAL A 465 31.57 -17.10 -19.07
CA VAL A 465 30.44 -16.53 -19.80
C VAL A 465 30.94 -15.31 -20.57
N GLN A 466 30.63 -15.23 -21.87
CA GLN A 466 31.04 -14.12 -22.73
C GLN A 466 30.47 -12.79 -22.20
N PRO A 467 31.27 -11.70 -22.17
CA PRO A 467 30.81 -10.40 -21.70
C PRO A 467 29.64 -9.89 -22.55
N GLY A 468 28.55 -9.46 -21.91
CA GLY A 468 27.33 -8.94 -22.55
C GLY A 468 26.06 -9.76 -22.28
N ILE A 469 26.16 -11.07 -22.10
CA ILE A 469 24.98 -11.95 -21.85
C ILE A 469 24.38 -11.71 -20.46
N TRP A 470 25.22 -11.37 -19.48
CA TRP A 470 24.74 -11.02 -18.14
C TRP A 470 23.90 -9.74 -18.14
N LEU A 471 24.15 -8.78 -19.02
CA LEU A 471 23.39 -7.53 -19.08
C LEU A 471 22.00 -7.75 -19.70
N ASP A 472 21.88 -8.59 -20.73
CA ASP A 472 20.58 -9.01 -21.30
C ASP A 472 19.78 -9.82 -20.27
N ALA A 473 20.42 -10.73 -19.53
CA ALA A 473 19.77 -11.48 -18.45
C ALA A 473 19.38 -10.58 -17.26
N PHE A 474 20.22 -9.60 -16.90
CA PHE A 474 19.97 -8.64 -15.83
C PHE A 474 18.84 -7.67 -16.20
N THR A 475 18.82 -7.16 -17.44
CA THR A 475 17.73 -6.33 -17.94
C THR A 475 16.43 -7.13 -18.04
N LYS A 476 16.44 -8.35 -18.56
CA LYS A 476 15.26 -9.25 -18.54
C LYS A 476 14.74 -9.52 -17.13
N GLY A 477 15.63 -9.74 -16.17
CA GLY A 477 15.29 -9.91 -14.75
C GLY A 477 14.70 -8.64 -14.12
N LEU A 478 15.23 -7.45 -14.44
CA LEU A 478 14.64 -6.16 -14.06
C LEU A 478 13.28 -5.90 -14.72
N ASN A 479 13.02 -6.51 -15.88
CA ASN A 479 11.82 -6.34 -16.67
C ASN A 479 10.70 -7.34 -16.29
N GLY A 480 10.96 -8.26 -15.36
CA GLY A 480 10.00 -9.30 -14.95
C GLY A 480 9.81 -10.42 -15.97
N GLU A 481 10.73 -10.58 -16.92
CA GLU A 481 10.70 -11.67 -17.90
C GLU A 481 11.44 -12.91 -17.34
N LEU A 482 10.77 -14.07 -17.32
CA LEU A 482 11.35 -15.35 -16.90
C LEU A 482 12.49 -15.74 -17.85
N ILE A 483 13.70 -15.92 -17.31
CA ILE A 483 14.84 -16.48 -18.05
C ILE A 483 14.57 -17.99 -18.24
N PRO A 484 14.51 -18.51 -19.49
CA PRO A 484 14.42 -19.95 -19.69
C PRO A 484 15.69 -20.63 -19.18
N ALA A 485 15.55 -21.67 -18.34
CA ALA A 485 16.66 -22.50 -17.94
C ALA A 485 17.29 -23.12 -19.21
N ALA A 486 18.52 -22.73 -19.53
CA ALA A 486 19.23 -23.26 -20.68
C ALA A 486 19.54 -24.74 -20.45
N ASP A 487 19.14 -25.57 -21.42
CA ASP A 487 19.44 -26.99 -21.55
C ASP A 487 20.95 -27.26 -21.40
N ALA A 488 21.33 -27.99 -20.35
CA ALA A 488 22.65 -28.59 -20.23
C ALA A 488 22.52 -30.10 -20.48
N GLY A 489 22.63 -30.49 -21.76
CA GLY A 489 22.59 -31.88 -22.20
C GLY A 489 23.87 -32.68 -21.88
N ALA A 490 23.66 -33.75 -21.09
CA ALA A 490 24.17 -35.13 -21.20
C ALA A 490 25.66 -35.45 -21.54
N ALA A 491 26.34 -36.19 -20.64
CA ALA A 491 26.92 -37.52 -20.94
C ALA A 491 27.60 -38.25 -19.72
N ALA A 492 26.90 -39.31 -19.22
CA ALA A 492 27.35 -40.66 -18.76
C ALA A 492 28.43 -40.83 -17.64
N PRO A 493 28.63 -42.05 -17.03
CA PRO A 493 27.92 -43.33 -17.16
C PRO A 493 27.46 -43.98 -15.82
N ASP A 494 26.68 -45.05 -16.01
CA ASP A 494 26.13 -46.04 -15.09
C ASP A 494 27.20 -46.78 -14.24
N THR A 495 26.98 -46.93 -12.92
CA THR A 495 27.37 -48.12 -12.13
C THR A 495 26.70 -48.20 -10.74
N ARG A 496 25.91 -49.29 -10.57
CA ARG A 496 25.79 -50.20 -9.40
C ARG A 496 25.10 -49.76 -8.07
N LYS A 497 23.99 -50.49 -7.85
CA LYS A 497 23.55 -51.23 -6.63
C LYS A 497 22.68 -50.52 -5.55
N SER A 498 21.39 -50.84 -5.62
CA SER A 498 20.32 -51.17 -4.62
C SER A 498 20.72 -51.43 -3.14
N PRO A 499 19.78 -51.50 -2.15
CA PRO A 499 18.33 -51.75 -2.29
C PRO A 499 17.32 -51.04 -1.34
N GLY A 500 16.07 -50.94 -1.81
CA GLY A 500 14.86 -51.42 -1.11
C GLY A 500 14.22 -50.56 -0.02
N THR A 501 12.96 -50.15 -0.20
CA THR A 501 11.75 -50.84 0.36
C THR A 501 10.48 -50.00 0.23
N SER A 502 9.38 -50.66 -0.17
CA SER A 502 7.95 -50.38 0.14
C SER A 502 7.35 -49.02 -0.31
N ASN A 503 6.10 -48.88 -0.76
CA ASN A 503 4.96 -49.77 -0.83
C ASN A 503 3.91 -49.19 -1.82
N THR A 504 3.52 -50.03 -2.76
CA THR A 504 2.16 -50.27 -3.29
C THR A 504 1.41 -49.30 -4.21
N PRO A 505 0.62 -49.86 -5.16
CA PRO A 505 0.15 -49.18 -6.36
C PRO A 505 -1.37 -48.93 -6.37
N ASN A 506 -1.79 -47.87 -7.06
CA ASN A 506 -3.18 -47.69 -7.49
C ASN A 506 -3.30 -48.13 -8.95
N THR A 507 -4.05 -49.19 -9.20
CA THR A 507 -4.54 -49.58 -10.54
C THR A 507 -6.02 -49.17 -10.65
N PRO A 508 -6.45 -48.59 -11.78
CA PRO A 508 -7.82 -48.13 -12.00
C PRO A 508 -8.68 -49.17 -12.74
N LEU A 509 -10.01 -49.13 -12.56
CA LEU A 509 -10.99 -49.88 -13.37
C LEU A 509 -12.37 -49.15 -13.29
N PRO A 510 -13.35 -49.42 -14.17
CA PRO A 510 -13.57 -48.67 -15.40
C PRO A 510 -15.04 -48.28 -15.65
N SER A 511 -15.27 -47.64 -16.79
CA SER A 511 -16.55 -47.49 -17.50
C SER A 511 -17.18 -48.84 -17.87
N ASP A 512 -18.49 -49.04 -17.64
CA ASP A 512 -19.57 -48.97 -18.65
C ASP A 512 -20.93 -49.42 -18.03
N LYS A 513 -22.00 -48.69 -18.41
CA LYS A 513 -23.40 -49.11 -18.68
C LYS A 513 -24.46 -49.54 -17.64
N ASP A 514 -25.67 -49.09 -18.01
CA ASP A 514 -27.04 -49.60 -17.83
C ASP A 514 -27.73 -49.50 -16.44
N GLU A 515 -28.54 -48.44 -16.24
CA GLU A 515 -30.02 -48.46 -16.17
C GLU A 515 -30.60 -47.04 -15.96
#